data_AF-A0A453C205-F1
#
_entry.id   AF-A0A453C205-F1
#
_cell.length_a   1.000
_cell.length_b   1.000
_cell.length_c   1.000
_cell.angle_alpha   90.00
_cell.angle_beta   90.00
_cell.angle_gamma   90.00
#
_symmetry.space_group_name_H-M   'P 1'
#
loop_
_entity.id
_entity.type
_entity.pdbx_description
1 polymer ?
#
loop_
_entity_poly.entity_id
_entity_poly.type
_entity_poly.pdbx_seq_one_letter_code
_entity_poly.pdbx_strand_id
1 'polypeptide(L)' 'MQGKFQMIVVRHTGHAIQEDVPEEFASHILNFISRNKIGPNGVEIPGLIKKWQQ' A
#
# COMPACT_ATOMS: atom_id res chain seq x y z
N MET A 1 -7.74 3.30 -16.99
CA MET A 1 -6.84 2.62 -16.03
C MET A 1 -5.79 3.54 -15.41
N GLN A 2 -5.64 4.80 -15.87
CA GLN A 2 -4.70 5.75 -15.28
C GLN A 2 -5.04 6.06 -13.81
N GLY A 3 -4.02 6.07 -12.96
CA GLY A 3 -4.13 6.43 -11.54
C GLY A 3 -4.73 5.36 -10.62
N LYS A 4 -4.98 4.13 -11.10
CA LYS A 4 -5.60 3.07 -10.27
C LYS A 4 -4.60 2.21 -9.50
N PHE A 5 -3.34 2.21 -9.89
CA PHE A 5 -2.31 1.36 -9.31
C PHE A 5 -1.01 2.14 -9.16
N GLN A 6 -0.22 1.74 -8.17
CA GLN A 6 1.17 2.15 -8.01
C GLN A 6 2.05 0.98 -8.44
N MET A 7 2.95 1.22 -9.39
CA MET A 7 3.94 0.24 -9.84
C MET A 7 5.32 0.72 -9.40
N ILE A 8 6.08 -0.17 -8.76
CA ILE A 8 7.42 0.12 -8.24
C ILE A 8 8.37 -0.94 -8.81
N VAL A 9 9.52 -0.50 -9.30
CA VAL A 9 10.61 -1.39 -9.69
C VAL A 9 11.64 -1.38 -8.57
N VAL A 10 11.82 -2.53 -7.92
CA VAL A 10 12.87 -2.75 -6.92
C VAL A 10 14.06 -3.38 -7.64
N ARG A 11 15.23 -2.76 -7.52
CA ARG A 11 16.45 -3.22 -8.22
C ARG A 11 17.23 -4.17 -7.32
N HIS A 12 18.14 -4.92 -7.93
CA HIS A 12 19.10 -5.77 -7.21
C HIS A 12 18.46 -6.91 -6.39
N THR A 13 17.27 -7.33 -6.78
CA THR A 13 16.54 -8.45 -6.19
C THR A 13 16.43 -9.61 -7.18
N GLY A 14 16.23 -10.82 -6.66
CA GLY A 14 15.98 -12.04 -7.41
C GLY A 14 14.49 -12.28 -7.60
N HIS A 15 14.02 -13.44 -7.13
CA HIS A 15 12.64 -13.88 -7.34
C HIS A 15 11.67 -13.42 -6.23
N ALA A 16 12.17 -13.22 -5.01
CA ALA A 16 11.35 -12.99 -3.82
C ALA A 16 11.79 -11.71 -3.10
N ILE A 17 11.27 -10.56 -3.58
CA ILE A 17 11.72 -9.24 -3.14
C ILE A 17 11.57 -9.00 -1.62
N GLN A 18 10.56 -9.59 -0.97
CA GLN A 18 10.35 -9.45 0.47
C GLN A 18 11.38 -10.20 1.31
N GLU A 19 12.06 -11.20 0.73
CA GLU A 19 13.15 -11.94 1.37
C GLU A 19 14.51 -11.31 1.01
N ASP A 20 14.66 -10.85 -0.23
CA ASP A 20 15.91 -10.28 -0.73
C ASP A 20 16.21 -8.89 -0.12
N VAL A 21 15.19 -8.02 0.00
CA VAL A 21 15.32 -6.64 0.52
C VAL A 21 14.14 -6.28 1.47
N PRO A 22 14.02 -6.96 2.61
CA PRO A 22 12.84 -6.86 3.49
C PRO A 22 12.53 -5.43 3.95
N GLU A 23 13.54 -4.61 4.23
CA GLU A 23 13.34 -3.24 4.69
C GLU A 23 12.80 -2.31 3.60
N GLU A 24 13.35 -2.37 2.37
CA GLU A 24 12.86 -1.58 1.24
C GLU A 24 11.44 -1.99 0.86
N PHE A 25 11.18 -3.30 0.82
CA PHE A 25 9.85 -3.85 0.61
C PHE A 25 8.86 -3.32 1.66
N ALA A 26 9.18 -3.46 2.95
CA ALA A 26 8.33 -2.99 4.05
C ALA A 26 8.06 -1.48 3.95
N SER A 27 9.09 -0.69 3.63
CA SER A 27 8.95 0.75 3.42
C SER A 27 7.96 1.07 2.29
N HIS A 28 8.03 0.39 1.15
CA HIS A 28 7.08 0.59 0.05
C HIS A 28 5.64 0.27 0.44
N ILE A 29 5.42 -0.85 1.13
CA ILE A 29 4.08 -1.27 1.57
C ILE A 29 3.53 -0.32 2.63
N LEU A 30 4.31 0.03 3.66
CA LEU A 30 3.89 0.95 4.71
C LEU A 30 3.56 2.34 4.15
N ASN A 31 4.35 2.83 3.20
CA ASN A 31 4.08 4.09 2.51
C ASN A 31 2.78 4.02 1.69
N PHE A 32 2.52 2.91 1.00
CA PHE A 32 1.28 2.72 0.26
C PHE A 32 0.06 2.70 1.19
N ILE A 33 0.12 1.93 2.28
CA ILE A 33 -0.94 1.83 3.30
C ILE A 33 -1.24 3.20 3.91
N SER A 34 -0.20 3.94 4.32
CA SER A 34 -0.34 5.25 4.94
C SER A 34 -0.94 6.29 3.98
N ARG A 35 -0.40 6.38 2.74
CA ARG A 35 -0.89 7.35 1.74
C ARG A 35 -2.34 7.11 1.34
N ASN A 36 -2.77 5.85 1.29
CA ASN A 36 -4.13 5.47 0.94
C ASN A 36 -5.06 5.30 2.16
N LYS A 37 -4.57 5.60 3.38
CA LYS A 37 -5.34 5.49 4.63
C LYS A 37 -6.06 4.14 4.78
N ILE A 38 -5.32 3.06 4.51
CA ILE A 38 -5.82 1.69 4.66
C ILE A 38 -5.70 1.30 6.13
N GLY A 39 -6.84 1.12 6.80
CA GLY A 39 -6.91 0.72 8.20
C GLY A 39 -7.68 -0.60 8.41
N PRO A 40 -7.92 -0.98 9.67
CA PRO A 40 -8.64 -2.22 10.03
C PRO A 40 -10.04 -2.35 9.41
N ASN A 41 -10.68 -1.21 9.10
CA ASN A 41 -12.02 -1.13 8.52
C ASN A 41 -12.01 -0.83 7.01
N GLY A 42 -10.87 -1.00 6.34
CA GLY A 42 -10.69 -0.72 4.92
C GLY A 42 -10.10 0.67 4.62
N VAL A 43 -10.29 1.15 3.39
CA VAL A 43 -9.78 2.43 2.87
C VAL A 43 -10.66 3.58 3.33
N GLU A 44 -10.08 4.63 3.92
CA GLU A 44 -10.80 5.87 4.15
C GLU A 44 -10.94 6.69 2.85
N ILE A 45 -12.15 6.80 2.31
CA ILE A 45 -12.43 7.61 1.12
C ILE A 45 -13.03 8.96 1.54
N PRO A 46 -12.32 10.09 1.36
CA PRO A 46 -12.85 11.41 1.67
C PRO A 46 -14.18 11.67 0.96
N GLY A 47 -15.18 12.13 1.70
CA GLY A 47 -16.51 12.44 1.15
C GLY A 47 -17.50 11.26 1.11
N LEU A 48 -17.06 10.02 1.32
CA LEU A 48 -17.93 8.88 1.62
C LEU A 48 -18.10 8.80 3.14
N ILE A 49 -19.21 9.35 3.64
CA ILE A 49 -19.55 9.40 5.08
C ILE A 49 -19.46 7.99 5.69
N LYS A 50 -18.75 7.87 6.83
CA LYS A 50 -18.56 6.63 7.61
C LYS A 50 -19.92 6.06 8.09
N LYS A 51 -20.52 5.17 7.31
CA LYS A 51 -21.64 4.32 7.75
C LYS A 51 -21.18 3.04 8.46
N TRP A 52 -19.87 2.76 8.50
CA TRP A 52 -19.32 1.47 8.96
C TRP A 52 -19.03 1.39 10.48
N GLN A 53 -19.66 2.24 11.30
CA GLN A 53 -19.54 2.21 12.78
C GLN A 53 -20.90 2.00 13.46
N GLN A 54 -21.79 1.17 12.89
CA GLN A 54 -22.89 0.56 13.63
C GLN A 54 -22.70 -0.94 13.71
#